data_AF-A0A135VS06-F1
#
_entry.id   AF-A0A135VS06-F1
#
_cell.length_a   1.000
_cell.length_b   1.000
_cell.length_c   1.000
_cell.angle_alpha   90.00
_cell.angle_beta   90.00
_cell.angle_gamma   90.00
#
_symmetry.space_group_name_H-M   'P 1'
#
loop_
_entity.id
_entity.type
_entity.pdbx_description
1 polymer ?
#
loop_
_entity_poly.entity_id
_entity_poly.type
_entity_poly.pdbx_seq_one_letter_code
_entity_poly.pdbx_strand_id
1 'polypeptide(L)'
;MNREEIIHFFVDDHQKLENVLSKLTSKEIFHEKVQGDWTVKDIIAHISAWNWELIKQTDLVLSGKKPWYTDLPEADFNKKAVKKRESWSLEKVLSEWRDSFNALVTRMSTLSQEEWTFELDDEAWPEGGKVTVASIFGYRYNEEGHEGGHAKVIQRYFDI
;
A
#
# COMPACT_ATOMS: atom_id res chain seq x y z
N MET A 1 14.03 9.97 6.19
CA MET A 1 12.99 10.46 5.26
C MET A 1 12.13 11.46 5.99
N ASN A 2 11.80 12.60 5.40
CA ASN A 2 10.91 13.58 6.01
C ASN A 2 9.46 13.07 5.93
N ARG A 3 8.70 13.21 7.02
CA ARG A 3 7.33 12.69 7.11
C ARG A 3 6.37 13.37 6.13
N GLU A 4 6.44 14.70 6.01
CA GLU A 4 5.57 15.47 5.13
C GLU A 4 5.85 15.15 3.66
N GLU A 5 7.13 15.00 3.29
CA GLU A 5 7.52 14.55 1.94
C GLU A 5 6.95 13.17 1.61
N ILE A 6 6.97 12.23 2.57
CA ILE A 6 6.40 10.90 2.37
C ILE A 6 4.87 10.93 2.29
N ILE A 7 4.21 11.73 3.12
CA ILE A 7 2.75 11.90 3.02
C ILE A 7 2.38 12.48 1.65
N HIS A 8 3.05 13.54 1.20
CA HIS A 8 2.82 14.11 -0.13
C HIS A 8 3.03 13.07 -1.23
N PHE A 9 4.11 12.29 -1.15
CA PHE A 9 4.39 11.22 -2.10
C PHE A 9 3.27 10.16 -2.15
N PHE A 10 2.74 9.75 -0.99
CA PHE A 10 1.62 8.80 -0.93
C PHE A 10 0.32 9.40 -1.49
N VAL A 11 0.05 10.68 -1.21
CA VAL A 11 -1.12 11.41 -1.75
C VAL A 11 -1.05 11.54 -3.27
N ASP A 12 0.13 11.86 -3.81
CA ASP A 12 0.34 11.94 -5.25
C ASP A 12 0.12 10.58 -5.92
N ASP A 13 0.61 9.50 -5.32
CA ASP A 13 0.42 8.15 -5.82
C ASP A 13 -1.04 7.69 -5.78
N HIS A 14 -1.75 8.01 -4.71
CA HIS A 14 -3.19 7.74 -4.61
C HIS A 14 -3.96 8.48 -5.70
N GLN A 15 -3.65 9.76 -5.91
CA GLN A 15 -4.29 10.56 -6.95
C GLN A 15 -4.00 10.03 -8.36
N LYS A 16 -2.76 9.55 -8.63
CA LYS A 16 -2.43 8.88 -9.90
C LYS A 16 -3.32 7.66 -10.12
N LEU A 17 -3.49 6.81 -9.11
CA LEU A 17 -4.34 5.63 -9.22
C LEU A 17 -5.82 6.01 -9.38
N GLU A 18 -6.34 6.98 -8.63
CA GLU A 18 -7.70 7.49 -8.81
C GLU A 18 -7.94 8.02 -10.23
N ASN A 19 -6.98 8.77 -10.78
CA ASN A 19 -7.06 9.30 -12.13
C ASN A 19 -7.11 8.18 -13.18
N VAL A 20 -6.28 7.14 -13.04
CA VAL A 20 -6.31 5.97 -13.92
C VAL A 20 -7.66 5.25 -13.81
N LEU A 21 -8.14 4.98 -12.59
CA LEU A 21 -9.41 4.27 -12.38
C LEU A 21 -10.62 5.05 -12.90
N SER A 22 -10.60 6.39 -12.85
CA SER A 22 -11.69 7.23 -13.38
C SER A 22 -11.92 7.10 -14.88
N LYS A 23 -10.92 6.59 -15.62
CA LYS A 23 -10.98 6.36 -17.07
C LYS A 23 -11.48 4.96 -17.43
N LEU A 24 -11.60 4.06 -16.45
CA LEU A 24 -12.00 2.68 -16.67
C LEU A 24 -13.50 2.48 -16.41
N THR A 25 -14.09 1.58 -17.20
CA THR A 25 -15.43 1.07 -16.97
C THR A 25 -15.44 0.03 -15.85
N SER A 26 -16.59 -0.18 -15.21
CA SER A 26 -16.76 -1.25 -14.23
C SER A 26 -16.42 -2.64 -14.81
N LYS A 27 -16.68 -2.86 -16.11
CA LYS A 27 -16.35 -4.13 -16.77
C LYS A 27 -14.83 -4.35 -16.81
N GLU A 28 -14.08 -3.31 -17.18
CA GLU A 28 -12.62 -3.35 -17.21
C GLU A 28 -12.06 -3.60 -15.82
N ILE A 29 -12.60 -2.91 -14.80
CA ILE A 29 -12.11 -3.08 -13.43
C ILE A 29 -12.32 -4.52 -12.91
N PHE A 30 -13.43 -5.16 -13.26
CA PHE A 30 -13.80 -6.49 -12.75
C PHE A 30 -13.20 -7.66 -13.51
N HIS A 31 -12.94 -7.53 -14.81
CA HIS A 31 -12.69 -8.69 -15.66
C HIS A 31 -11.34 -8.65 -16.38
N GLU A 32 -10.77 -7.47 -16.60
CA GLU A 32 -9.50 -7.36 -17.30
C GLU A 32 -8.35 -7.70 -16.37
N LYS A 33 -7.59 -8.72 -16.76
CA LYS A 33 -6.42 -9.22 -16.03
C LYS A 33 -5.19 -8.43 -16.46
N VAL A 34 -4.84 -7.41 -15.68
CA VAL A 34 -3.79 -6.45 -16.03
C VAL A 34 -2.40 -6.85 -15.52
N GLN A 35 -2.32 -7.75 -14.53
CA GLN A 35 -1.06 -8.22 -13.98
C GLN A 35 -1.14 -9.71 -13.66
N GLY A 36 -0.68 -10.55 -14.60
CA GLY A 36 -0.82 -12.00 -14.50
C GLY A 36 -2.29 -12.40 -14.47
N ASP A 37 -2.72 -13.08 -13.40
CA ASP A 37 -4.11 -13.47 -13.22
C ASP A 37 -4.98 -12.43 -12.50
N TRP A 38 -4.38 -11.32 -12.06
CA TRP A 38 -5.08 -10.32 -11.25
C TRP A 38 -5.80 -9.29 -12.10
N THR A 39 -7.06 -9.09 -11.74
CA THR A 39 -7.88 -7.99 -12.26
C THR A 39 -7.49 -6.66 -11.63
N VAL A 40 -7.95 -5.54 -12.19
CA VAL A 40 -7.78 -4.23 -11.54
C VAL A 40 -8.44 -4.22 -10.15
N LYS A 41 -9.59 -4.88 -9.99
CA LYS A 41 -10.23 -5.06 -8.67
C LYS A 41 -9.31 -5.80 -7.70
N ASP A 42 -8.64 -6.87 -8.14
CA ASP A 42 -7.70 -7.62 -7.30
C ASP A 42 -6.48 -6.76 -6.92
N ILE A 43 -6.08 -5.86 -7.82
CA ILE A 43 -5.04 -4.87 -7.53
C ILE A 43 -5.46 -3.94 -6.40
N ILE A 44 -6.64 -3.34 -6.51
CA ILE A 44 -7.17 -2.43 -5.47
C ILE A 44 -7.35 -3.18 -4.13
N ALA A 45 -7.81 -4.43 -4.19
CA ALA A 45 -8.05 -5.28 -3.03
C ALA A 45 -6.77 -5.57 -2.21
N HIS A 46 -5.64 -5.85 -2.87
CA HIS A 46 -4.39 -6.10 -2.15
C HIS A 46 -3.73 -4.80 -1.68
N ILE A 47 -3.80 -3.71 -2.46
CA ILE A 47 -3.34 -2.37 -2.04
C ILE A 47 -4.02 -1.98 -0.72
N SER A 48 -5.34 -2.12 -0.66
CA SER A 48 -6.12 -1.83 0.55
C SER A 48 -5.61 -2.62 1.77
N ALA A 49 -5.21 -3.88 1.57
CA ALA A 49 -4.66 -4.70 2.64
C ALA A 49 -3.27 -4.24 3.09
N TRP A 50 -2.41 -3.82 2.16
CA TRP A 50 -1.10 -3.25 2.49
C TRP A 50 -1.23 -1.92 3.24
N ASN A 51 -2.20 -1.07 2.92
CA ASN A 51 -2.44 0.16 3.67
C ASN A 51 -2.72 -0.13 5.15
N TRP A 52 -3.57 -1.14 5.43
CA TRP A 52 -3.82 -1.59 6.80
C TRP A 52 -2.62 -2.25 7.45
N GLU A 53 -1.85 -3.03 6.69
CA GLU A 53 -0.64 -3.66 7.21
C GLU A 53 0.40 -2.61 7.59
N LEU A 54 0.62 -1.57 6.78
CA LEU A 54 1.55 -0.47 7.11
C LEU A 54 1.18 0.24 8.43
N ILE A 55 -0.11 0.45 8.70
CA ILE A 55 -0.59 0.99 9.99
C ILE A 55 -0.21 0.05 11.14
N LYS A 56 -0.57 -1.23 11.03
CA LYS A 56 -0.26 -2.24 12.04
C LYS A 56 1.24 -2.32 12.31
N GLN A 57 2.05 -2.23 11.27
CA GLN A 57 3.50 -2.38 11.37
C GLN A 57 4.16 -1.16 11.99
N THR A 58 3.60 0.03 11.73
CA THR A 58 3.96 1.25 12.47
C THR A 58 3.76 1.06 13.96
N ASP A 59 2.60 0.54 14.37
CA ASP A 59 2.28 0.32 15.79
C ASP A 59 3.15 -0.79 16.41
N LEU A 60 3.48 -1.84 15.66
CA LEU A 60 4.39 -2.89 16.13
C LEU A 60 5.79 -2.35 16.39
N VAL A 61 6.34 -1.59 15.44
CA VAL A 61 7.67 -0.97 15.57
C VAL A 61 7.71 -0.03 16.77
N LEU A 62 6.71 0.85 16.93
CA LEU A 62 6.61 1.72 18.11
C LEU A 62 6.48 0.97 19.44
N SER A 63 5.97 -0.27 19.41
CA SER A 63 5.90 -1.14 20.59
C SER A 63 7.16 -1.96 20.87
N GLY A 64 8.26 -1.69 20.14
CA GLY A 64 9.52 -2.44 20.30
C GLY A 64 9.50 -3.81 19.62
N LYS A 65 8.59 -4.06 18.68
CA LYS A 65 8.44 -5.35 18.00
C LYS A 65 8.88 -5.29 16.55
N LYS A 66 9.55 -6.35 16.10
CA LYS A 66 10.01 -6.49 14.71
C LYS A 66 8.84 -6.44 13.71
N PRO A 67 9.02 -5.82 12.54
CA PRO A 67 8.04 -5.82 11.47
C PRO A 67 8.07 -7.08 10.59
N TRP A 68 7.18 -7.13 9.60
CA TRP A 68 6.76 -8.32 8.84
C TRP A 68 7.81 -9.11 8.04
N TYR A 69 9.03 -8.60 7.83
CA TYR A 69 9.99 -9.15 6.86
C TYR A 69 10.50 -10.56 7.18
N THR A 70 10.24 -11.10 8.38
CA THR A 70 10.56 -12.49 8.76
C THR A 70 9.36 -13.43 8.73
N ASP A 71 8.14 -12.90 8.89
CA ASP A 71 6.95 -13.70 9.26
C ASP A 71 5.81 -13.63 8.23
N LEU A 72 5.92 -12.76 7.22
CA LEU A 72 4.85 -12.55 6.23
C LEU A 72 5.28 -12.99 4.83
N PRO A 73 4.88 -14.20 4.38
CA PRO A 73 5.01 -14.58 2.98
C PRO A 73 4.11 -13.68 2.12
N GLU A 74 4.68 -12.68 1.45
CA GLU A 74 3.94 -11.64 0.72
C GLU A 74 2.95 -12.22 -0.30
N ALA A 75 3.37 -13.26 -1.02
CA ALA A 75 2.51 -13.94 -2.00
C ALA A 75 1.24 -14.52 -1.35
N ASP A 76 1.35 -15.09 -0.15
CA ASP A 76 0.20 -15.65 0.57
C ASP A 76 -0.65 -14.56 1.21
N PHE A 77 -0.03 -13.50 1.73
CA PHE A 77 -0.73 -12.31 2.21
C PHE A 77 -1.59 -11.71 1.10
N ASN A 78 -1.00 -11.49 -0.07
CA ASN A 78 -1.65 -10.96 -1.26
C ASN A 78 -2.82 -11.83 -1.71
N LYS A 79 -2.61 -13.15 -1.82
CA LYS A 79 -3.68 -14.10 -2.17
C LYS A 79 -4.84 -14.05 -1.17
N LYS A 80 -4.55 -14.00 0.14
CA LYS A 80 -5.58 -13.89 1.18
C LYS A 80 -6.32 -12.55 1.09
N ALA A 81 -5.60 -11.46 0.83
CA ALA A 81 -6.18 -10.13 0.68
C ALA A 81 -7.17 -10.06 -0.48
N VAL A 82 -6.82 -10.63 -1.64
CA VAL A 82 -7.70 -10.74 -2.80
C VAL A 82 -8.87 -11.67 -2.49
N LYS A 83 -8.61 -12.88 -1.97
CA LYS A 83 -9.65 -13.88 -1.68
C LYS A 83 -10.71 -13.36 -0.71
N LYS A 84 -10.31 -12.59 0.31
CA LYS A 84 -11.23 -11.97 1.29
C LYS A 84 -12.28 -11.06 0.62
N ARG A 85 -11.96 -10.47 -0.53
CA ARG A 85 -12.74 -9.45 -1.25
C ARG A 85 -13.31 -9.96 -2.58
N GLU A 86 -13.13 -11.23 -2.88
CA GLU A 86 -13.55 -11.85 -4.14
C GLU A 86 -15.05 -11.62 -4.41
N SER A 87 -15.90 -11.83 -3.39
CA SER A 87 -17.35 -11.66 -3.48
C SER A 87 -17.86 -10.22 -3.32
N TRP A 88 -16.98 -9.25 -3.09
CA TRP A 88 -17.40 -7.87 -2.82
C TRP A 88 -17.80 -7.14 -4.11
N SER A 89 -18.74 -6.20 -3.97
CA SER A 89 -19.07 -5.26 -5.04
C SER A 89 -17.89 -4.30 -5.29
N LEU A 90 -17.84 -3.71 -6.48
CA LEU A 90 -16.82 -2.72 -6.81
C LEU A 90 -16.88 -1.51 -5.88
N GLU A 91 -18.07 -1.01 -5.61
CA GLU A 91 -18.29 0.09 -4.66
C GLU A 91 -17.66 -0.22 -3.29
N LYS A 92 -17.85 -1.44 -2.79
CA LYS A 92 -17.29 -1.84 -1.50
C LYS A 92 -15.76 -1.93 -1.51
N VAL A 93 -15.17 -2.46 -2.58
CA VAL A 93 -13.70 -2.51 -2.72
C VAL A 93 -13.10 -1.11 -2.85
N LEU A 94 -13.72 -0.23 -3.64
CA LEU A 94 -13.27 1.16 -3.78
C LEU A 94 -13.45 1.96 -2.49
N SER A 95 -14.55 1.75 -1.75
CA SER A 95 -14.74 2.37 -0.43
C SER A 95 -13.65 1.94 0.53
N GLU A 96 -13.39 0.63 0.66
CA GLU A 96 -12.37 0.16 1.58
C GLU A 96 -10.97 0.64 1.19
N TRP A 97 -10.67 0.73 -0.10
CA TRP A 97 -9.41 1.29 -0.56
C TRP A 97 -9.23 2.73 -0.10
N ARG A 98 -10.23 3.59 -0.33
CA ARG A 98 -10.21 4.99 0.15
C ARG A 98 -10.14 5.08 1.67
N ASP A 99 -10.91 4.26 2.38
CA ASP A 99 -10.92 4.23 3.85
C ASP A 99 -9.54 3.82 4.40
N SER A 100 -8.92 2.80 3.79
CA SER A 100 -7.58 2.33 4.18
C SER A 100 -6.50 3.37 3.92
N PHE A 101 -6.59 4.08 2.78
CA PHE A 101 -5.64 5.13 2.44
C PHE A 101 -5.79 6.34 3.37
N ASN A 102 -7.02 6.79 3.63
CA ASN A 102 -7.29 7.89 4.55
C ASN A 102 -6.83 7.55 5.98
N ALA A 103 -7.06 6.32 6.44
CA ALA A 103 -6.56 5.85 7.73
C ALA A 103 -5.03 5.84 7.78
N LEU A 104 -4.36 5.42 6.69
CA LEU A 104 -2.91 5.40 6.60
C LEU A 104 -2.31 6.80 6.66
N VAL A 105 -2.82 7.74 5.85
CA VAL A 105 -2.38 9.14 5.86
C VAL A 105 -2.64 9.79 7.21
N THR A 106 -3.80 9.52 7.82
CA THR A 106 -4.13 10.00 9.17
C THR A 106 -3.14 9.44 10.20
N ARG A 107 -2.83 8.14 10.15
CA ARG A 107 -1.86 7.53 11.06
C ARG A 107 -0.49 8.16 10.90
N MET A 108 -0.01 8.35 9.67
CA MET A 108 1.27 9.02 9.42
C MET A 108 1.28 10.45 9.97
N SER A 109 0.21 11.21 9.71
CA SER A 109 0.11 12.63 10.09
C SER A 109 0.05 12.86 11.60
N THR A 110 -0.46 11.89 12.36
CA THR A 110 -0.63 11.99 13.82
C THR A 110 0.58 11.55 14.63
N LEU A 111 1.56 10.89 14.01
CA LEU A 111 2.82 10.56 14.68
C LEU A 111 3.50 11.85 15.15
N SER A 112 4.20 11.81 16.28
CA SER A 112 5.15 12.83 16.66
C SER A 112 6.44 12.71 15.83
N GLN A 113 7.32 13.72 15.89
CA GLN A 113 8.64 13.63 15.27
C GLN A 113 9.47 12.51 15.89
N GLU A 114 9.37 12.32 17.21
CA GLU A 114 10.05 11.25 17.96
C GLU A 114 9.59 9.87 17.48
N GLU A 115 8.27 9.64 17.41
CA GLU A 115 7.70 8.39 16.91
C GLU A 115 8.08 8.12 15.45
N TRP A 116 8.09 9.15 14.58
CA TRP A 116 8.47 8.99 13.18
C TRP A 116 9.93 8.52 13.01
N THR A 117 10.82 9.02 13.87
CA THR A 117 12.24 8.64 13.88
C THR A 117 12.55 7.48 14.80
N PHE A 118 11.55 6.90 15.47
CA PHE A 118 11.75 5.78 16.36
C PHE A 118 12.43 4.64 15.62
N GLU A 119 13.49 4.12 16.23
CA GLU A 119 14.35 3.07 15.71
C GLU A 119 14.27 1.86 16.64
N LEU A 120 14.15 0.66 16.07
CA LEU A 120 14.29 -0.56 16.83
C LEU A 120 15.77 -0.88 17.05
N ASP A 121 16.14 -1.04 18.31
CA ASP A 121 17.47 -1.50 18.70
C ASP A 121 17.74 -2.92 18.17
N ASP A 122 18.97 -3.17 17.75
CA ASP A 122 19.47 -4.48 17.28
C ASP A 122 18.70 -5.11 16.10
N GLU A 123 17.88 -4.32 15.39
CA GLU A 123 17.14 -4.74 14.20
C GLU A 123 17.60 -4.03 12.93
N ALA A 124 17.66 -4.78 11.83
CA ALA A 124 17.95 -4.26 10.50
C ALA A 124 17.06 -4.94 9.46
N TRP A 125 16.74 -4.20 8.39
CA TRP A 125 16.10 -4.81 7.23
C TRP A 125 17.04 -5.85 6.59
N PRO A 126 16.50 -6.92 5.95
CA PRO A 126 17.33 -7.94 5.29
C PRO A 126 18.31 -7.39 4.25
N GLU A 127 17.92 -6.34 3.53
CA GLU A 127 18.72 -5.58 2.57
C GLU A 127 19.73 -4.61 3.23
N GLY A 128 19.70 -4.51 4.55
CA GLY A 128 20.50 -3.59 5.36
C GLY A 128 19.76 -2.30 5.70
N GLY A 129 20.32 -1.57 6.67
CA GLY A 129 19.71 -0.34 7.18
C GLY A 129 18.84 -0.58 8.42
N LYS A 130 18.70 0.47 9.22
CA LYS A 130 18.01 0.45 10.51
C LYS A 130 16.50 0.33 10.32
N VAL A 131 15.85 -0.46 11.16
CA VAL A 131 14.38 -0.51 11.21
C VAL A 131 13.88 0.70 11.99
N THR A 132 13.32 1.67 11.26
CA THR A 132 12.63 2.84 11.81
C THR A 132 11.18 2.88 11.37
N VAL A 133 10.33 3.64 12.07
CA VAL A 133 8.97 3.91 11.58
C VAL A 133 8.99 4.50 10.18
N ALA A 134 9.87 5.47 9.91
CA ALA A 134 10.02 6.04 8.57
C ALA A 134 10.38 5.00 7.50
N SER A 135 11.21 4.01 7.82
CA SER A 135 11.67 3.01 6.84
C SER A 135 10.58 2.03 6.39
N ILE A 136 9.51 1.85 7.17
CA ILE A 136 8.33 1.05 6.80
C ILE A 136 7.70 1.55 5.49
N PHE A 137 7.77 2.86 5.25
CA PHE A 137 7.22 3.53 4.07
C PHE A 137 8.25 3.66 2.92
N GLY A 138 9.36 2.94 3.01
CA GLY A 138 10.48 2.96 2.07
C GLY A 138 10.25 2.18 0.78
N TYR A 139 9.26 1.28 0.74
CA TYR A 139 9.01 0.43 -0.43
C TYR A 139 8.73 1.24 -1.69
N ARG A 140 9.27 0.77 -2.83
CA ARG A 140 9.07 1.37 -4.15
C ARG A 140 8.71 0.30 -5.18
N TYR A 141 7.82 0.65 -6.11
CA TYR A 141 7.40 -0.19 -7.21
C TYR A 141 7.32 0.64 -8.50
N ASN A 142 8.01 0.22 -9.57
CA ASN A 142 8.12 0.98 -10.82
C ASN A 142 8.54 2.46 -10.63
N GLU A 143 9.55 2.68 -9.77
CA GLU A 143 10.08 4.00 -9.40
C GLU A 143 9.11 4.93 -8.65
N GLU A 144 7.90 4.44 -8.32
CA GLU A 144 6.90 5.12 -7.50
C GLU A 144 6.74 4.39 -6.15
N GLY A 145 5.80 4.82 -5.33
CA GLY A 145 5.28 4.02 -4.23
C GLY A 145 4.38 2.91 -4.74
N HIS A 146 3.73 2.23 -3.80
CA HIS A 146 2.95 1.03 -4.11
C HIS A 146 1.76 1.32 -5.04
N GLU A 147 0.95 2.35 -4.73
CA GLU A 147 -0.21 2.72 -5.54
C GLU A 147 0.21 3.32 -6.89
N GLY A 148 1.20 4.21 -6.92
CA GLY A 148 1.69 4.82 -8.17
C GLY A 148 2.31 3.79 -9.13
N GLY A 149 3.01 2.79 -8.58
CA GLY A 149 3.58 1.72 -9.36
C GLY A 149 2.53 0.86 -10.05
N HIS A 150 1.41 0.59 -9.37
CA HIS A 150 0.25 -0.08 -9.97
C HIS A 150 -0.52 0.82 -10.93
N ALA A 151 -0.64 2.12 -10.65
CA ALA A 151 -1.22 3.08 -11.57
C ALA A 151 -0.49 3.05 -12.92
N LYS A 152 0.86 3.03 -12.93
CA LYS A 152 1.67 2.88 -14.15
C LYS A 152 1.38 1.56 -14.90
N VAL A 153 1.23 0.45 -14.18
CA VAL A 153 0.93 -0.87 -14.80
C VAL A 153 -0.43 -0.83 -15.50
N ILE A 154 -1.46 -0.35 -14.80
CA ILE A 154 -2.83 -0.27 -15.34
C ILE A 154 -2.86 0.71 -16.52
N GLN A 155 -2.22 1.87 -16.37
CA GLN A 155 -2.14 2.88 -17.42
C GLN A 155 -1.52 2.31 -18.71
N ARG A 156 -0.40 1.58 -18.59
CA ARG A 156 0.27 0.93 -19.74
C ARG A 156 -0.58 -0.17 -20.37
N TYR A 157 -1.36 -0.91 -19.57
CA TYR A 157 -2.23 -1.98 -20.09
C TYR A 157 -3.35 -1.41 -20.97
N PHE A 158 -3.95 -0.29 -20.56
CA PHE A 158 -5.08 0.33 -21.26
C PHE A 158 -4.69 1.42 -22.28
N ASP A 159 -3.42 1.83 -22.33
CA ASP A 159 -2.91 2.92 -23.19
C ASP A 159 -3.63 4.27 -22.96
N ILE A 160 -3.71 4.70 -21.69
CA ILE A 160 -4.49 5.87 -21.22
C ILE A 160 -3.69 6.91 -20.43
#